data_AF-A0A952B457-F1
#
_entry.id   AF-A0A952B457-F1
#
_cell.length_a   1.000
_cell.length_b   1.000
_cell.length_c   1.000
_cell.angle_alpha   90.00
_cell.angle_beta   90.00
_cell.angle_gamma   90.00
#
_symmetry.space_group_name_H-M   'P 1'
#
loop_
_entity.id
_entity.type
_entity.pdbx_description
1 polymer ?
#
loop_
_entity_poly.entity_id
_entity_poly.type
_entity_poly.pdbx_seq_one_letter_code
_entity_poly.pdbx_strand_id
1 'polypeptide(L)'
;MKIREHSSQKNKRGHKAKQDGKDVSEISFTELLSKLEETNWGKDVLSKNIKAAFFNIGVSFLELRPYCECLIKAAEIFEDAIKLLSHSDLKGLISISLFARAYGCFFGAVRLSFSGQITETWVLLRACIENSLYAFYIAENPEYATIWTERCDSEAHKKKCREVFAIGKIWKALEAKSKSITKEARNCYEDTIDWGAHPNELTVFSNLEEKQDGSGYNMNILNPNEVLMRHSLCAVLSTVSIVFKIFALIYPDEFKQPNLTVKIDNLNKQAKMLFYATSKLASKAT
;
A
#
# COMPACT_ATOMS: atom_id res chain seq x y z
N MET A 1 -13.78 -11.86 -26.97
CA MET A 1 -13.62 -11.16 -25.67
C MET A 1 -14.49 -9.91 -25.69
N LYS A 2 -15.73 -9.98 -25.18
CA LYS A 2 -16.60 -8.80 -25.06
C LYS A 2 -16.11 -8.00 -23.86
N ILE A 3 -15.18 -7.06 -24.08
CA ILE A 3 -15.05 -5.90 -23.20
C ILE A 3 -16.45 -5.30 -23.18
N ARG A 4 -17.11 -5.29 -22.01
CA ARG A 4 -18.47 -4.77 -21.87
C ARG A 4 -18.52 -3.39 -22.53
N GLU A 5 -19.20 -3.28 -23.66
CA GLU A 5 -19.62 -2.00 -24.20
C GLU A 5 -20.55 -1.39 -23.15
N HIS A 6 -20.01 -0.52 -22.31
CA HIS A 6 -20.83 0.37 -21.51
C HIS A 6 -21.55 1.27 -22.49
N SER A 7 -22.84 1.00 -22.66
CA SER A 7 -23.76 1.86 -23.38
C SER A 7 -23.58 3.28 -22.85
N SER A 8 -23.14 4.16 -23.74
CA SER A 8 -23.05 5.60 -23.57
C SER A 8 -24.46 6.17 -23.34
N GLN A 9 -24.97 6.06 -22.11
CA GLN A 9 -25.97 7.00 -21.64
C GLN A 9 -25.23 8.25 -21.18
N LYS A 10 -25.29 9.28 -22.02
CA LYS A 10 -24.84 10.65 -21.74
C LYS A 10 -25.55 11.19 -20.50
N ASN A 11 -25.05 10.89 -19.31
CA ASN A 11 -25.38 11.66 -18.11
C ASN A 11 -24.45 12.87 -18.04
N LYS A 12 -24.85 13.95 -18.73
CA LYS A 12 -24.29 15.29 -18.59
C LYS A 12 -24.69 15.88 -17.24
N ARG A 13 -24.05 15.45 -16.15
CA ARG A 13 -23.98 16.22 -14.89
C ARG A 13 -22.61 16.04 -14.25
N GLY A 14 -21.57 16.42 -14.98
CA GLY A 14 -20.34 16.86 -14.34
C GLY A 14 -20.60 18.28 -13.83
N HIS A 15 -20.64 18.47 -12.52
CA HIS A 15 -20.36 19.77 -11.92
C HIS A 15 -18.89 20.10 -12.21
N LYS A 16 -18.63 20.60 -13.43
CA LYS A 16 -17.48 21.43 -13.71
C LYS A 16 -17.80 22.76 -13.04
N ALA A 17 -17.24 23.02 -11.87
CA ALA A 17 -17.02 24.38 -11.44
C ALA A 17 -16.08 25.01 -12.48
N LYS A 18 -16.65 25.65 -13.50
CA LYS A 18 -15.93 26.55 -14.40
C LYS A 18 -15.64 27.80 -13.58
N GLN A 19 -14.51 27.85 -12.90
CA GLN A 19 -13.82 29.12 -12.66
C GLN A 19 -12.81 29.27 -13.79
N ASP A 20 -13.07 30.23 -14.67
CA ASP A 20 -12.10 30.93 -15.53
C ASP A 20 -10.97 30.10 -16.15
N GLY A 21 -11.31 29.32 -17.17
CA GLY A 21 -10.50 29.15 -18.40
C GLY A 21 -9.04 28.70 -18.34
N LYS A 22 -8.45 28.42 -17.17
CA LYS A 22 -7.11 27.87 -17.01
C LYS A 22 -7.20 26.37 -16.80
N ASP A 23 -6.42 25.63 -17.57
CA ASP A 23 -6.20 24.22 -17.31
C ASP A 23 -5.60 24.10 -15.91
N VAL A 24 -6.14 23.23 -15.06
CA VAL A 24 -5.71 23.10 -13.64
C VAL A 24 -4.23 22.66 -13.56
N SER A 25 -3.67 22.20 -14.68
CA SER A 25 -2.27 21.83 -14.90
C SER A 25 -1.27 23.01 -14.89
N GLU A 26 -1.72 24.28 -14.91
CA GLU A 26 -0.83 25.46 -14.99
C GLU A 26 -0.64 26.23 -13.68
N ILE A 27 -1.37 25.89 -12.60
CA ILE A 27 -1.24 26.59 -11.33
C ILE A 27 -0.02 26.04 -10.58
N SER A 28 0.96 26.90 -10.27
CA SER A 28 2.12 26.48 -9.46
C SER A 28 1.70 26.06 -8.06
N PHE A 29 2.46 25.18 -7.40
CA PHE A 29 2.14 24.74 -6.03
C PHE A 29 2.02 25.91 -5.05
N THR A 30 2.90 26.91 -5.16
CA THR A 30 2.86 28.14 -4.35
C THR A 30 1.60 28.96 -4.63
N GLU A 31 1.21 29.13 -5.90
CA GLU A 31 -0.02 29.85 -6.25
C GLU A 31 -1.27 29.12 -5.74
N LEU A 32 -1.28 27.78 -5.81
CA LEU A 32 -2.38 26.97 -5.27
C LEU A 32 -2.50 27.14 -3.75
N LEU A 33 -1.38 27.11 -3.03
CA LEU A 33 -1.39 27.32 -1.58
C LEU A 33 -1.93 28.71 -1.21
N SER A 34 -1.49 29.77 -1.89
CA SER A 34 -2.02 31.12 -1.65
C SER A 34 -3.53 31.19 -1.89
N LYS A 35 -4.02 30.61 -2.99
CA LYS A 35 -5.46 30.53 -3.27
C LYS A 35 -6.22 29.74 -2.20
N LEU A 36 -5.65 28.66 -1.67
CA LEU A 36 -6.27 27.89 -0.59
C LEU A 36 -6.33 28.70 0.71
N GLU A 37 -5.32 29.50 1.02
CA GLU A 37 -5.28 30.37 2.21
C GLU A 37 -6.33 31.48 2.19
N GLU A 38 -6.70 31.95 1.00
CA GLU A 38 -7.82 32.89 0.81
C GLU A 38 -9.19 32.26 1.11
N THR A 39 -9.28 30.92 1.20
CA THR A 39 -10.51 30.20 1.54
C THR A 39 -10.61 29.88 3.05
N ASN A 40 -11.51 28.95 3.39
CA ASN A 40 -11.59 28.36 4.72
C ASN A 40 -10.76 27.07 4.87
N TRP A 41 -9.93 26.72 3.88
CA TRP A 41 -9.05 25.57 3.96
C TRP A 41 -8.03 25.70 5.11
N GLY A 42 -7.93 24.65 5.91
CA GLY A 42 -7.16 24.61 7.16
C GLY A 42 -7.88 25.17 8.39
N LYS A 43 -9.08 25.76 8.23
CA LYS A 43 -9.86 26.34 9.34
C LYS A 43 -10.93 25.38 9.88
N ASP A 44 -11.52 24.54 9.03
CA ASP A 44 -12.42 23.47 9.46
C ASP A 44 -11.65 22.21 9.90
N VAL A 45 -12.31 21.33 10.67
CA VAL A 45 -11.69 20.14 11.25
C VAL A 45 -11.09 19.21 10.19
N LEU A 46 -11.76 19.02 9.05
CA LEU A 46 -11.29 18.11 8.01
C LEU A 46 -10.05 18.68 7.31
N SER A 47 -10.15 19.90 6.79
CA SER A 47 -9.06 20.51 6.03
C SER A 47 -7.85 20.83 6.92
N LYS A 48 -8.06 21.14 8.21
CA LYS A 48 -6.97 21.27 9.21
C LYS A 48 -6.18 19.98 9.35
N ASN A 49 -6.86 18.83 9.49
CA ASN A 49 -6.19 17.53 9.62
C ASN A 49 -5.46 17.15 8.32
N ILE A 50 -6.05 17.40 7.15
CA ILE A 50 -5.38 17.18 5.86
C ILE A 50 -4.12 18.05 5.73
N LYS A 51 -4.19 19.33 6.11
CA LYS A 51 -3.05 20.24 6.12
C LYS A 51 -1.94 19.72 7.03
N ALA A 52 -2.27 19.32 8.26
CA ALA A 52 -1.31 18.76 9.22
C ALA A 52 -0.66 17.47 8.70
N ALA A 53 -1.45 16.53 8.17
CA ALA A 53 -0.95 15.32 7.55
C ALA A 53 0.02 15.61 6.40
N PHE A 54 -0.27 16.60 5.56
CA PHE A 54 0.62 17.02 4.48
C PHE A 54 1.96 17.57 4.99
N PHE A 55 1.94 18.44 6.01
CA PHE A 55 3.18 18.95 6.61
C PHE A 55 4.00 17.86 7.29
N ASN A 56 3.34 16.93 7.99
CA ASN A 56 4.01 15.77 8.60
C ASN A 56 4.77 14.94 7.56
N ILE A 57 4.23 14.81 6.33
CA ILE A 57 4.94 14.12 5.25
C ILE A 57 6.27 14.82 4.93
N GLY A 58 6.26 16.14 4.83
CA GLY A 58 7.47 16.93 4.58
C GLY A 58 8.50 16.80 5.70
N VAL A 59 8.05 16.90 6.96
CA VAL A 59 8.92 16.72 8.13
C VAL A 59 9.51 15.30 8.15
N SER A 60 8.68 14.28 7.99
CA SER A 60 9.13 12.87 7.94
C SER A 60 10.13 12.64 6.82
N PHE A 61 9.95 13.28 5.67
CA PHE A 61 10.89 13.17 4.56
C PHE A 61 12.29 13.71 4.90
N LEU A 62 12.34 14.81 5.67
CA LEU A 62 13.59 15.43 6.11
C LEU A 62 14.25 14.62 7.23
N GLU A 63 13.49 14.27 8.27
CA GLU A 63 13.99 13.64 9.50
C GLU A 63 14.27 12.14 9.35
N LEU A 64 13.55 11.45 8.46
CA LEU A 64 13.65 10.00 8.25
C LEU A 64 14.31 9.65 6.91
N ARG A 65 15.24 10.49 6.46
CA ARG A 65 15.88 10.40 5.15
C ARG A 65 16.36 8.99 4.76
N PRO A 66 17.02 8.20 5.63
CA PRO A 66 17.43 6.83 5.28
C PRO A 66 16.27 5.89 4.90
N TYR A 67 15.09 6.07 5.52
CA TYR A 67 13.88 5.30 5.20
C TYR A 67 13.32 5.76 3.86
N CYS A 68 13.25 7.06 3.61
CA CYS A 68 12.82 7.63 2.33
C CYS A 68 13.65 7.09 1.16
N GLU A 69 14.98 7.00 1.33
CA GLU A 69 15.87 6.48 0.28
C GLU A 69 15.60 5.01 -0.05
N CYS A 70 15.27 4.19 0.95
CA CYS A 70 14.86 2.81 0.71
C CYS A 70 13.50 2.74 0.00
N LEU A 71 12.55 3.61 0.37
CA LEU A 71 11.22 3.66 -0.25
C LEU A 71 11.28 4.16 -1.70
N ILE A 72 12.15 5.12 -2.01
CA ILE A 72 12.42 5.55 -3.39
C ILE A 72 12.93 4.37 -4.22
N LYS A 73 13.90 3.61 -3.69
CA LYS A 73 14.40 2.40 -4.39
C LYS A 73 13.32 1.34 -4.58
N ALA A 74 12.45 1.15 -3.61
CA ALA A 74 11.29 0.25 -3.76
C ALA A 74 10.37 0.72 -4.90
N ALA A 75 10.08 2.02 -4.98
CA ALA A 75 9.28 2.60 -6.06
C ALA A 75 9.95 2.40 -7.44
N GLU A 76 11.26 2.67 -7.54
CA GLU A 76 12.02 2.41 -8.77
C GLU A 76 11.98 0.94 -9.21
N ILE A 77 12.04 0.00 -8.26
CA ILE A 77 11.91 -1.44 -8.56
C ILE A 77 10.51 -1.75 -9.12
N PHE A 78 9.45 -1.19 -8.54
CA PHE A 78 8.10 -1.35 -9.08
C PHE A 78 8.00 -0.80 -10.51
N GLU A 79 8.52 0.39 -10.77
CA GLU A 79 8.47 1.00 -12.11
C GLU A 79 9.26 0.19 -13.14
N ASP A 80 10.45 -0.27 -12.78
CA ASP A 80 11.27 -1.07 -13.68
C ASP A 80 10.63 -2.45 -13.93
N ALA A 81 10.06 -3.08 -12.90
CA ALA A 81 9.30 -4.31 -13.08
C ALA A 81 8.08 -4.10 -13.98
N ILE A 82 7.29 -3.05 -13.79
CA ILE A 82 6.13 -2.74 -14.65
C ILE A 82 6.54 -2.62 -16.13
N LYS A 83 7.70 -2.03 -16.43
CA LYS A 83 8.21 -1.88 -17.81
C LYS A 83 8.61 -3.22 -18.44
N LEU A 84 9.01 -4.20 -17.62
CA LEU A 84 9.44 -5.53 -18.07
C LEU A 84 8.27 -6.50 -18.22
N LEU A 85 7.25 -6.35 -17.37
CA LEU A 85 6.07 -7.22 -17.38
C LEU A 85 5.20 -6.96 -18.60
N SER A 86 4.96 -8.00 -19.41
CA SER A 86 4.06 -7.91 -20.56
C SER A 86 3.33 -9.24 -20.79
N HIS A 87 2.04 -9.18 -21.14
CA HIS A 87 1.26 -10.38 -21.47
C HIS A 87 0.19 -10.11 -22.53
N SER A 88 -0.15 -11.16 -23.26
CA SER A 88 -1.22 -11.19 -24.25
C SER A 88 -2.49 -11.92 -23.78
N ASP A 89 -2.43 -12.60 -22.63
CA ASP A 89 -3.54 -13.40 -22.10
C ASP A 89 -4.23 -12.76 -20.88
N LEU A 90 -5.42 -13.27 -20.54
CA LEU A 90 -6.26 -12.70 -19.48
C LEU A 90 -5.62 -12.84 -18.09
N LYS A 91 -5.00 -13.99 -17.79
CA LYS A 91 -4.35 -14.21 -16.49
C LYS A 91 -3.19 -13.24 -16.28
N GLY A 92 -2.40 -12.99 -17.33
CA GLY A 92 -1.29 -12.08 -17.30
C GLY A 92 -1.74 -10.63 -17.13
N LEU A 93 -2.79 -10.22 -17.86
CA LEU A 93 -3.41 -8.91 -17.69
C LEU A 93 -3.86 -8.67 -16.24
N ILE A 94 -4.55 -9.64 -15.62
CA ILE A 94 -5.02 -9.52 -14.24
C ILE A 94 -3.85 -9.51 -13.26
N SER A 95 -2.87 -10.41 -13.42
CA SER A 95 -1.69 -10.49 -12.55
C SER A 95 -0.88 -9.19 -12.56
N ILE A 96 -0.59 -8.61 -13.74
CA ILE A 96 0.08 -7.31 -13.87
C ILE A 96 -0.78 -6.18 -13.28
N SER A 97 -2.09 -6.22 -13.50
CA SER A 97 -3.00 -5.22 -12.90
C SER A 97 -2.95 -5.27 -11.37
N LEU A 98 -2.90 -6.47 -10.79
CA LEU A 98 -2.75 -6.66 -9.35
C LEU A 98 -1.36 -6.22 -8.85
N PHE A 99 -0.30 -6.37 -9.64
CA PHE A 99 1.02 -5.78 -9.34
C PHE A 99 0.93 -4.24 -9.25
N ALA A 100 0.29 -3.61 -10.23
CA ALA A 100 0.08 -2.16 -10.23
C ALA A 100 -0.83 -1.72 -9.06
N ARG A 101 -1.82 -2.53 -8.67
CA ARG A 101 -2.63 -2.29 -7.47
C ARG A 101 -1.80 -2.39 -6.19
N ALA A 102 -0.91 -3.37 -6.08
CA ALA A 102 0.04 -3.48 -4.97
C ALA A 102 0.96 -2.24 -4.92
N TYR A 103 1.45 -1.77 -6.07
CA TYR A 103 2.23 -0.52 -6.14
C TYR A 103 1.43 0.71 -5.67
N GLY A 104 0.16 0.83 -6.05
CA GLY A 104 -0.73 1.88 -5.54
C GLY A 104 -0.97 1.79 -4.02
N CYS A 105 -1.13 0.57 -3.48
CA CYS A 105 -1.24 0.34 -2.04
C CYS A 105 0.06 0.74 -1.31
N PHE A 106 1.23 0.42 -1.88
CA PHE A 106 2.53 0.86 -1.37
C PHE A 106 2.60 2.38 -1.25
N PHE A 107 2.27 3.13 -2.31
CA PHE A 107 2.29 4.60 -2.25
C PHE A 107 1.35 5.16 -1.20
N GLY A 108 0.15 4.61 -1.10
CA GLY A 108 -0.80 5.00 -0.08
C GLY A 108 -0.24 4.72 1.33
N ALA A 109 0.36 3.56 1.55
CA ALA A 109 0.96 3.18 2.83
C ALA A 109 2.12 4.11 3.22
N VAL A 110 3.02 4.44 2.29
CA VAL A 110 4.09 5.43 2.50
C VAL A 110 3.52 6.78 2.93
N ARG A 111 2.49 7.25 2.22
CA ARG A 111 1.85 8.53 2.51
C ARG A 111 1.25 8.55 3.93
N LEU A 112 0.53 7.50 4.31
CA LEU A 112 -0.10 7.38 5.63
C LEU A 112 0.94 7.25 6.75
N SER A 113 2.00 6.47 6.53
CA SER A 113 3.10 6.36 7.49
C SER A 113 3.78 7.71 7.72
N PHE A 114 4.10 8.45 6.65
CA PHE A 114 4.73 9.76 6.76
C PHE A 114 3.79 10.85 7.30
N SER A 115 2.47 10.70 7.17
CA SER A 115 1.53 11.66 7.78
C SER A 115 1.28 11.42 9.27
N GLY A 116 1.69 10.27 9.80
CA GLY A 116 1.39 9.83 11.17
C GLY A 116 0.08 9.04 11.29
N GLN A 117 -0.55 8.64 10.19
CA GLN A 117 -1.76 7.80 10.18
C GLN A 117 -1.37 6.31 10.22
N ILE A 118 -0.70 5.94 11.32
CA ILE A 118 0.04 4.68 11.44
C ILE A 118 -0.89 3.47 11.36
N THR A 119 -2.03 3.49 12.05
CA THR A 119 -2.97 2.37 12.08
C THR A 119 -3.53 2.08 10.69
N GLU A 120 -3.92 3.13 9.96
CA GLU A 120 -4.46 3.01 8.61
C GLU A 120 -3.43 2.53 7.58
N THR A 121 -2.13 2.75 7.81
CA THR A 121 -1.05 2.18 6.98
C THR A 121 -1.20 0.67 6.85
N TRP A 122 -1.47 -0.04 7.95
CA TRP A 122 -1.51 -1.51 7.96
C TRP A 122 -2.63 -2.10 7.13
N VAL A 123 -3.75 -1.38 6.98
CA VAL A 123 -4.84 -1.75 6.07
C VAL A 123 -4.33 -1.79 4.62
N LEU A 124 -3.53 -0.79 4.22
CA LEU A 124 -2.95 -0.73 2.88
C LEU A 124 -1.83 -1.74 2.68
N LEU A 125 -1.04 -2.03 3.72
CA LEU A 125 -0.03 -3.10 3.67
C LEU A 125 -0.67 -4.47 3.47
N ARG A 126 -1.76 -4.76 4.20
CA ARG A 126 -2.54 -5.98 3.99
C ARG A 126 -3.06 -6.08 2.56
N ALA A 127 -3.65 -5.01 2.04
CA ALA A 127 -4.10 -4.96 0.67
C ALA A 127 -2.93 -5.19 -0.33
N CYS A 128 -1.74 -4.67 -0.05
CA CYS A 128 -0.55 -4.88 -0.87
C CYS A 128 -0.18 -6.38 -0.94
N ILE A 129 -0.13 -7.07 0.21
CA ILE A 129 0.13 -8.51 0.29
C ILE A 129 -0.96 -9.28 -0.45
N GLU A 130 -2.24 -8.99 -0.18
CA GLU A 130 -3.36 -9.68 -0.81
C GLU A 130 -3.30 -9.55 -2.33
N ASN A 131 -3.08 -8.37 -2.89
CA ASN A 131 -2.95 -8.20 -4.34
C ASN A 131 -1.88 -9.14 -4.93
N SER A 132 -0.73 -9.30 -4.27
CA SER A 132 0.32 -10.24 -4.74
C SER A 132 -0.10 -11.72 -4.63
N LEU A 133 -0.81 -12.10 -3.56
CA LEU A 133 -1.32 -13.46 -3.36
C LEU A 133 -2.37 -13.82 -4.42
N TYR A 134 -3.29 -12.90 -4.72
CA TYR A 134 -4.29 -13.09 -5.76
C TYR A 134 -3.63 -13.19 -7.15
N ALA A 135 -2.63 -12.36 -7.43
CA ALA A 135 -1.88 -12.42 -8.69
C ALA A 135 -1.21 -13.78 -8.87
N PHE A 136 -0.51 -14.27 -7.84
CA PHE A 136 0.12 -15.59 -7.82
C PHE A 136 -0.90 -16.70 -8.07
N TYR A 137 -2.02 -16.68 -7.36
CA TYR A 137 -3.03 -17.74 -7.45
C TYR A 137 -3.68 -17.83 -8.83
N ILE A 138 -3.91 -16.68 -9.48
CA ILE A 138 -4.44 -16.60 -10.85
C ILE A 138 -3.39 -17.03 -11.87
N ALA A 139 -2.12 -16.66 -11.68
CA ALA A 139 -1.07 -17.02 -12.61
C ALA A 139 -0.82 -18.53 -12.68
N GLU A 140 -0.90 -19.23 -11.53
CA GLU A 140 -0.77 -20.69 -11.43
C GLU A 140 -2.01 -21.44 -11.95
N ASN A 141 -3.19 -20.81 -12.03
CA ASN A 141 -4.45 -21.44 -12.43
C ASN A 141 -5.19 -20.55 -13.45
N PRO A 142 -4.88 -20.68 -14.76
CA PRO A 142 -5.41 -19.78 -15.79
C PRO A 142 -6.93 -19.64 -15.81
N GLU A 143 -7.68 -20.69 -15.45
CA GLU A 143 -9.14 -20.68 -15.38
C GLU A 143 -9.70 -19.77 -14.27
N TYR A 144 -8.90 -19.44 -13.26
CA TYR A 144 -9.31 -18.52 -12.19
C TYR A 144 -9.39 -17.08 -12.67
N ALA A 145 -8.70 -16.73 -13.76
CA ALA A 145 -8.82 -15.43 -14.41
C ALA A 145 -10.27 -15.15 -14.85
N THR A 146 -10.92 -16.16 -15.46
CA THR A 146 -12.32 -16.08 -15.88
C THR A 146 -13.25 -15.92 -14.67
N ILE A 147 -13.07 -16.76 -13.64
CA ILE A 147 -13.86 -16.71 -12.40
C ILE A 147 -13.74 -15.35 -11.71
N TRP A 148 -12.56 -14.74 -11.74
CA TRP A 148 -12.32 -13.41 -11.22
C TRP A 148 -13.13 -12.35 -11.98
N THR A 149 -13.09 -12.38 -13.32
CA THR A 149 -13.77 -11.39 -14.16
C THR A 149 -15.30 -11.50 -14.12
N GLU A 150 -15.83 -12.71 -13.94
CA GLU A 150 -17.27 -12.98 -13.90
C GLU A 150 -17.89 -12.72 -12.52
N ARG A 151 -17.10 -12.35 -11.50
CA ARG A 151 -17.55 -12.20 -10.10
C ARG A 151 -18.84 -11.39 -9.94
N CYS A 152 -19.02 -10.36 -10.76
CA CYS A 152 -20.15 -9.43 -10.70
C CYS A 152 -21.29 -9.77 -11.67
N ASP A 153 -21.28 -10.94 -12.31
CA ASP A 153 -22.29 -11.33 -13.30
C ASP A 153 -23.56 -11.89 -12.64
N SER A 154 -23.42 -12.62 -11.53
CA SER A 154 -24.56 -13.11 -10.73
C SER A 154 -24.14 -13.50 -9.31
N GLU A 155 -25.10 -13.74 -8.42
CA GLU A 155 -24.83 -14.26 -7.07
C GLU A 155 -24.15 -15.64 -7.09
N ALA A 156 -24.42 -16.47 -8.11
CA ALA A 156 -23.74 -17.74 -8.32
C ALA A 156 -22.25 -17.54 -8.64
N HIS A 157 -21.91 -16.60 -9.54
CA HIS A 157 -20.51 -16.26 -9.84
C HIS A 157 -19.80 -15.65 -8.64
N LYS A 158 -20.48 -14.78 -7.87
CA LYS A 158 -19.95 -14.20 -6.63
C LYS A 158 -19.67 -15.26 -5.56
N LYS A 159 -20.56 -16.25 -5.41
CA LYS A 159 -20.35 -17.41 -4.53
C LYS A 159 -19.14 -18.25 -4.99
N LYS A 160 -19.09 -18.61 -6.27
CA LYS A 160 -17.98 -19.37 -6.87
C LYS A 160 -16.64 -18.65 -6.68
N CYS A 161 -16.60 -17.34 -6.94
CA CYS A 161 -15.42 -16.52 -6.72
C CYS A 161 -14.97 -16.54 -5.25
N ARG A 162 -15.88 -16.37 -4.28
CA ARG A 162 -15.54 -16.47 -2.84
C ARG A 162 -14.98 -17.84 -2.45
N GLU A 163 -15.54 -18.92 -2.99
CA GLU A 163 -15.10 -20.28 -2.68
C GLU A 163 -13.73 -20.60 -3.28
N VAL A 164 -13.47 -20.17 -4.52
CA VAL A 164 -12.19 -20.37 -5.22
C VAL A 164 -11.10 -19.57 -4.56
N PHE A 165 -11.36 -18.30 -4.27
CA PHE A 165 -10.41 -17.35 -3.74
C PHE A 165 -10.38 -17.25 -2.20
N ALA A 166 -10.78 -18.31 -1.50
CA ALA A 166 -10.62 -18.38 -0.06
C ALA A 166 -9.12 -18.29 0.29
N ILE A 167 -8.73 -17.33 1.13
CA ILE A 167 -7.31 -17.02 1.42
C ILE A 167 -6.50 -18.24 1.87
N GLY A 168 -7.12 -19.16 2.62
CA GLY A 168 -6.47 -20.42 3.03
C GLY A 168 -6.06 -21.34 1.87
N LYS A 169 -6.78 -21.30 0.74
CA LYS A 169 -6.40 -22.05 -0.48
C LYS A 169 -5.20 -21.40 -1.16
N ILE A 170 -5.19 -20.07 -1.23
CA ILE A 170 -4.08 -19.30 -1.80
C ILE A 170 -2.80 -19.56 -1.00
N TRP A 171 -2.90 -19.56 0.34
CA TRP A 171 -1.77 -19.90 1.20
C TRP A 171 -1.22 -21.31 0.97
N LYS A 172 -2.10 -22.32 0.80
CA LYS A 172 -1.67 -23.69 0.48
C LYS A 172 -0.96 -23.77 -0.86
N ALA A 173 -1.46 -23.04 -1.87
CA ALA A 173 -0.83 -22.98 -3.18
C ALA A 173 0.56 -22.32 -3.12
N LEU A 174 0.69 -21.21 -2.39
CA LEU A 174 1.99 -20.55 -2.21
C LEU A 174 2.97 -21.44 -1.44
N GLU A 175 2.49 -22.17 -0.43
CA GLU A 175 3.31 -23.07 0.38
C GLU A 175 3.87 -24.23 -0.43
N ALA A 176 3.06 -24.76 -1.36
CA ALA A 176 3.49 -25.78 -2.30
C ALA A 176 4.58 -25.29 -3.25
N LYS A 177 4.58 -23.99 -3.61
CA LYS A 177 5.61 -23.37 -4.46
C LYS A 177 6.87 -22.98 -3.67
N SER A 178 6.70 -22.37 -2.51
CA SER A 178 7.80 -21.90 -1.65
C SER A 178 7.35 -21.76 -0.19
N LYS A 179 7.78 -22.71 0.64
CA LYS A 179 7.58 -22.68 2.10
C LYS A 179 8.20 -21.45 2.76
N SER A 180 9.39 -21.03 2.30
CA SER A 180 10.10 -19.87 2.86
C SER A 180 9.33 -18.59 2.61
N ILE A 181 8.93 -18.33 1.36
CA ILE A 181 8.17 -17.13 1.00
C ILE A 181 6.81 -17.14 1.71
N THR A 182 6.16 -18.29 1.80
CA THR A 182 4.89 -18.42 2.52
C THR A 182 5.02 -18.05 3.99
N LYS A 183 6.07 -18.55 4.67
CA LYS A 183 6.31 -18.23 6.08
C LYS A 183 6.50 -16.72 6.28
N GLU A 184 7.34 -16.09 5.47
CA GLU A 184 7.58 -14.65 5.55
C GLU A 184 6.31 -13.84 5.25
N ALA A 185 5.58 -14.22 4.20
CA ALA A 185 4.34 -13.56 3.80
C ALA A 185 3.24 -13.69 4.86
N ARG A 186 3.09 -14.87 5.48
CA ARG A 186 2.13 -15.06 6.58
C ARG A 186 2.51 -14.23 7.79
N ASN A 187 3.78 -14.21 8.20
CA ASN A 187 4.21 -13.38 9.32
C ASN A 187 3.85 -11.91 9.09
N CYS A 188 4.19 -11.37 7.92
CA CYS A 188 3.85 -9.99 7.58
C CYS A 188 2.33 -9.77 7.46
N TYR A 189 1.56 -10.78 7.05
CA TYR A 189 0.09 -10.71 7.00
C TYR A 189 -0.52 -10.65 8.41
N GLU A 190 -0.06 -11.50 9.33
CA GLU A 190 -0.50 -11.47 10.73
C GLU A 190 -0.09 -10.15 11.40
N ASP A 191 1.12 -9.64 11.14
CA ASP A 191 1.54 -8.32 11.62
C ASP A 191 0.54 -7.23 11.19
N THR A 192 0.00 -7.29 9.96
CA THR A 192 -1.01 -6.30 9.55
C THR A 192 -2.29 -6.40 10.36
N ILE A 193 -2.69 -7.60 10.78
CA ILE A 193 -3.87 -7.80 11.64
C ILE A 193 -3.59 -7.18 13.01
N ASP A 194 -2.46 -7.53 13.60
CA ASP A 194 -2.07 -7.06 14.94
C ASP A 194 -1.97 -5.54 15.01
N TRP A 195 -1.44 -4.89 13.97
CA TRP A 195 -1.08 -3.47 14.06
C TRP A 195 -2.07 -2.47 13.41
N GLY A 196 -3.11 -2.91 12.71
CA GLY A 196 -4.08 -1.93 12.19
C GLY A 196 -5.15 -2.40 11.22
N ALA A 197 -5.00 -3.58 10.62
CA ALA A 197 -5.94 -4.06 9.60
C ALA A 197 -7.27 -4.56 10.18
N HIS A 198 -7.32 -4.88 11.48
CA HIS A 198 -8.53 -5.24 12.22
C HIS A 198 -8.60 -4.51 13.57
N PRO A 199 -9.78 -4.10 14.05
CA PRO A 199 -9.91 -3.55 15.40
C PRO A 199 -9.46 -4.56 16.46
N ASN A 200 -8.37 -4.24 17.16
CA ASN A 200 -7.84 -4.97 18.31
C ASN A 200 -7.20 -4.01 19.32
N GLU A 201 -6.70 -4.54 20.44
CA GLU A 201 -6.03 -3.78 21.50
C GLU A 201 -4.93 -2.86 20.95
N LEU A 202 -3.93 -3.39 20.25
CA LEU A 202 -2.81 -2.62 19.70
C LEU A 202 -3.28 -1.51 18.75
N THR A 203 -4.29 -1.77 17.91
CA THR A 203 -4.82 -0.74 17.01
C THR A 203 -5.52 0.42 17.72
N VAL A 204 -6.20 0.14 18.84
CA VAL A 204 -6.97 1.14 19.59
C VAL A 204 -6.05 1.92 20.53
N PHE A 205 -5.17 1.22 21.25
CA PHE A 205 -4.31 1.83 22.27
C PHE A 205 -3.05 2.49 21.71
N SER A 206 -2.57 2.12 20.52
CA SER A 206 -1.37 2.75 19.92
C SER A 206 -1.53 4.25 19.64
N ASN A 207 -2.76 4.74 19.53
CA ASN A 207 -3.07 6.16 19.33
C ASN A 207 -3.61 6.84 20.60
N LEU A 208 -3.67 6.14 21.74
CA LEU A 208 -4.13 6.73 22.98
C LEU A 208 -2.96 7.37 23.74
N GLU A 209 -3.19 8.58 24.22
CA GLU A 209 -2.27 9.33 25.06
C GLU A 209 -3.01 9.71 26.35
N GLU A 210 -2.47 9.30 27.50
CA GLU A 210 -3.03 9.71 28.78
C GLU A 210 -2.83 11.22 28.99
N LYS A 211 -3.87 11.91 29.43
CA LYS A 211 -3.79 13.33 29.73
C LYS A 211 -2.91 13.55 30.96
N GLN A 212 -2.09 14.59 30.93
CA GLN A 212 -1.16 14.92 32.02
C GLN A 212 -1.82 15.12 33.39
N ASP A 213 -3.10 15.50 33.42
CA ASP A 213 -3.89 15.72 34.63
C ASP A 213 -4.57 14.45 35.16
N GLY A 214 -4.38 13.30 34.50
CA GLY A 214 -5.03 12.03 34.85
C GLY A 214 -6.54 12.01 34.58
N SER A 215 -7.10 13.03 33.90
CA SER A 215 -8.54 13.14 33.66
C SER A 215 -9.08 12.22 32.56
N GLY A 216 -8.23 11.46 31.89
CA GLY A 216 -8.59 10.51 30.85
C GLY A 216 -7.57 10.43 29.72
N TYR A 217 -8.04 10.11 28.51
CA TYR A 217 -7.18 9.87 27.35
C TYR A 217 -7.54 10.78 26.17
N ASN A 218 -6.55 11.10 25.36
CA ASN A 218 -6.68 11.70 24.04
C ASN A 218 -6.43 10.63 22.97
N MET A 219 -7.10 10.75 21.82
CA MET A 219 -6.87 9.90 20.67
C MET A 219 -6.19 10.71 19.56
N ASN A 220 -4.97 10.31 19.21
CA ASN A 220 -4.16 10.98 18.19
C ASN A 220 -4.38 10.33 16.82
N ILE A 221 -5.11 11.02 15.95
CA ILE A 221 -5.31 10.57 14.55
C ILE A 221 -3.99 10.66 13.75
N LEU A 222 -3.19 11.68 14.06
CA LEU A 222 -1.83 11.83 13.53
C LEU A 222 -0.87 11.55 14.67
N ASN A 223 -0.33 10.35 14.69
CA ASN A 223 0.52 9.86 15.78
C ASN A 223 1.94 10.42 15.65
N PRO A 224 2.43 11.21 16.63
CA PRO A 224 3.76 11.82 16.58
C PRO A 224 4.87 10.85 17.02
N ASN A 225 4.53 9.62 17.45
CA ASN A 225 5.51 8.68 17.98
C ASN A 225 6.46 8.20 16.90
N GLU A 226 7.71 8.66 16.99
CA GLU A 226 8.76 8.36 16.04
C GLU A 226 9.08 6.86 15.93
N VAL A 227 9.02 6.12 17.05
CA VAL A 227 9.29 4.67 17.07
C VAL A 227 8.21 3.93 16.26
N LEU A 228 6.94 4.26 16.50
CA LEU A 228 5.82 3.66 15.77
C LEU A 228 5.87 4.05 14.28
N MET A 229 6.21 5.30 13.97
CA MET A 229 6.35 5.75 12.58
C MET A 229 7.47 4.97 11.87
N ARG A 230 8.67 4.89 12.46
CA ARG A 230 9.78 4.09 11.94
C ARG A 230 9.41 2.62 11.80
N HIS A 231 8.67 2.06 12.75
CA HIS A 231 8.17 0.68 12.68
C HIS A 231 7.23 0.47 11.49
N SER A 232 6.29 1.39 11.24
CA SER A 232 5.41 1.31 10.07
C SER A 232 6.15 1.42 8.74
N LEU A 233 7.16 2.28 8.64
CA LEU A 233 8.00 2.41 7.44
C LEU A 233 8.82 1.15 7.19
N CYS A 234 9.32 0.55 8.26
CA CYS A 234 9.92 -0.76 8.26
C CYS A 234 8.94 -1.82 7.72
N ALA A 235 7.69 -1.84 8.20
CA ALA A 235 6.67 -2.77 7.71
C ALA A 235 6.34 -2.57 6.22
N VAL A 236 6.34 -1.32 5.73
CA VAL A 236 6.22 -1.02 4.29
C VAL A 236 7.33 -1.71 3.51
N LEU A 237 8.59 -1.60 3.96
CA LEU A 237 9.75 -2.22 3.30
C LEU A 237 9.69 -3.76 3.32
N SER A 238 9.29 -4.35 4.45
CA SER A 238 9.05 -5.80 4.54
C SER A 238 7.98 -6.26 3.56
N THR A 239 6.86 -5.54 3.50
CA THR A 239 5.72 -5.85 2.65
C THR A 239 6.11 -5.86 1.18
N VAL A 240 6.80 -4.81 0.69
CA VAL A 240 7.21 -4.75 -0.72
C VAL A 240 8.25 -5.81 -1.07
N SER A 241 9.13 -6.17 -0.14
CA SER A 241 10.08 -7.28 -0.34
C SER A 241 9.33 -8.60 -0.58
N ILE A 242 8.27 -8.86 0.19
CA ILE A 242 7.40 -10.03 0.00
C ILE A 242 6.68 -9.98 -1.34
N VAL A 243 6.14 -8.82 -1.72
CA VAL A 243 5.50 -8.64 -3.04
C VAL A 243 6.49 -8.99 -4.16
N PHE A 244 7.72 -8.46 -4.13
CA PHE A 244 8.73 -8.78 -5.14
C PHE A 244 9.09 -10.27 -5.17
N LYS A 245 9.22 -10.92 -4.01
CA LYS A 245 9.47 -12.36 -3.93
C LYS A 245 8.33 -13.18 -4.54
N ILE A 246 7.08 -12.81 -4.27
CA ILE A 246 5.91 -13.48 -4.84
C ILE A 246 5.88 -13.29 -6.36
N PHE A 247 6.09 -12.06 -6.85
CA PHE A 247 6.10 -11.80 -8.30
C PHE A 247 7.30 -12.44 -9.00
N ALA A 248 8.43 -12.64 -8.33
CA ALA A 248 9.54 -13.43 -8.87
C ALA A 248 9.21 -14.93 -9.02
N LEU A 249 8.21 -15.46 -8.30
CA LEU A 249 7.68 -16.81 -8.55
C LEU A 249 6.78 -16.87 -9.79
N ILE A 250 6.11 -15.76 -10.10
CA ILE A 250 5.19 -15.64 -11.24
C ILE A 250 5.97 -15.35 -12.54
N TYR A 251 6.96 -14.46 -12.45
CA TYR A 251 7.72 -13.89 -13.57
C TYR A 251 9.22 -14.06 -13.34
N PRO A 252 9.72 -15.31 -13.33
CA PRO A 252 11.09 -15.58 -12.94
C PRO A 252 12.10 -14.95 -13.91
N ASP A 253 11.80 -14.87 -15.21
CA ASP A 253 12.75 -14.38 -16.22
C ASP A 253 12.90 -12.85 -16.17
N GLU A 254 11.81 -12.15 -15.88
CA GLU A 254 11.79 -10.70 -15.67
C GLU A 254 12.46 -10.32 -14.35
N PHE A 255 12.17 -11.02 -13.25
CA PHE A 255 12.75 -10.71 -11.94
C PHE A 255 14.21 -11.17 -11.78
N LYS A 256 14.69 -12.10 -12.62
CA LYS A 256 16.12 -12.48 -12.70
C LYS A 256 16.96 -11.51 -13.54
N GLN A 257 16.36 -10.51 -14.18
CA GLN A 257 17.14 -9.51 -14.89
C GLN A 257 18.12 -8.83 -13.93
N PRO A 258 19.42 -8.72 -14.27
CA PRO A 258 20.44 -8.24 -13.34
C PRO A 258 20.13 -6.87 -12.71
N ASN A 259 19.50 -5.97 -13.46
CA ASN A 259 19.08 -4.66 -12.98
C ASN A 259 18.05 -4.75 -11.84
N LEU A 260 17.10 -5.68 -11.90
CA LEU A 260 16.12 -5.87 -10.84
C LEU A 260 16.70 -6.64 -9.66
N THR A 261 17.40 -7.75 -9.91
CA THR A 261 17.97 -8.58 -8.84
C THR A 261 18.91 -7.76 -7.95
N VAL A 262 19.84 -7.01 -8.53
CA VAL A 262 20.78 -6.16 -7.77
C VAL A 262 20.06 -5.07 -6.97
N LYS A 263 19.02 -4.43 -7.54
CA LYS A 263 18.24 -3.41 -6.83
C LYS A 263 17.49 -4.02 -5.64
N ILE A 264 16.83 -5.16 -5.82
CA ILE A 264 16.09 -5.86 -4.77
C ILE A 264 17.02 -6.30 -3.64
N ASP A 265 18.18 -6.87 -3.96
CA ASP A 265 19.16 -7.31 -2.96
C ASP A 265 19.73 -6.13 -2.15
N ASN A 266 20.05 -5.04 -2.83
CA ASN A 266 20.52 -3.81 -2.18
C ASN A 266 19.45 -3.21 -1.27
N LEU A 267 18.20 -3.15 -1.72
CA LEU A 267 17.06 -2.71 -0.91
C LEU A 267 16.93 -3.57 0.35
N ASN A 268 16.92 -4.89 0.20
CA ASN A 268 16.78 -5.83 1.32
C ASN A 268 17.91 -5.68 2.33
N LYS A 269 19.15 -5.47 1.88
CA LYS A 269 20.30 -5.23 2.76
C LYS A 269 20.15 -3.93 3.55
N GLN A 270 19.71 -2.85 2.92
CA GLN A 270 19.53 -1.55 3.58
C GLN A 270 18.35 -1.57 4.56
N ALA A 271 17.22 -2.16 4.16
CA ALA A 271 16.06 -2.33 5.02
C ALA A 271 16.41 -3.11 6.31
N LYS A 272 17.25 -4.15 6.21
CA LYS A 272 17.76 -4.89 7.39
C LYS A 272 18.50 -3.99 8.39
N MET A 273 19.30 -3.04 7.92
CA MET A 273 19.99 -2.11 8.83
C MET A 273 19.01 -1.16 9.51
N LEU A 274 17.98 -0.70 8.78
CA LEU A 274 16.93 0.14 9.36
C LEU A 274 16.10 -0.61 10.41
N PHE A 275 15.76 -1.88 10.17
CA PHE A 275 15.06 -2.70 11.17
C PHE A 275 15.87 -2.76 12.48
N TYR A 276 17.16 -3.05 12.39
CA TYR A 276 18.03 -3.11 13.56
C TYR A 276 18.08 -1.77 14.32
N ALA A 277 18.19 -0.66 13.58
CA ALA A 277 18.18 0.67 14.18
C ALA A 277 16.85 0.98 14.90
N THR A 278 15.72 0.67 14.27
CA THR A 278 14.37 0.84 14.85
C THR A 278 14.20 -0.01 16.11
N SER A 279 14.59 -1.29 16.08
CA SER A 279 14.50 -2.19 17.25
C SER A 279 15.35 -1.70 18.42
N LYS A 280 16.56 -1.19 18.15
CA LYS A 280 17.43 -0.62 19.18
C LYS A 280 16.83 0.64 19.80
N LEU A 281 16.14 1.48 19.01
CA LEU A 281 15.44 2.65 19.52
C LEU A 281 14.27 2.25 20.44
N ALA A 282 13.45 1.28 20.01
CA ALA A 282 12.33 0.76 20.79
C ALA A 282 12.79 0.21 22.15
N SER A 283 13.89 -0.54 22.20
CA SER A 283 14.44 -1.11 23.44
C SER A 283 14.94 -0.09 24.46
N LYS A 284 15.15 1.17 24.06
CA LYS A 284 15.53 2.26 24.96
C LYS A 284 14.33 3.05 25.50
N ALA A 285 13.17 2.89 24.87
CA ALA A 285 11.95 3.60 25.23
C ALA A 285 11.10 2.82 26.26
N THR A 286 11.39 1.53 26.44
CA THR A 286 10.84 0.64 27.46
C THR A 286 11.75 0.57 28.68
#